data_AF-A0A0F9FDA1-F1
#
_entry.id   AF-A0A0F9FDA1-F1
#
_cell.length_a   1.000
_cell.length_b   1.000
_cell.length_c   1.000
_cell.angle_alpha   90.00
_cell.angle_beta   90.00
_cell.angle_gamma   90.00
#
_symmetry.space_group_name_H-M   'P 1'
#
loop_
_entity.id
_entity.type
_entity.pdbx_description
1 polymer ?
#
loop_
_entity_poly.entity_id
_entity_poly.type
_entity_poly.pdbx_seq_one_letter_code
_entity_poly.pdbx_strand_id
1 'polypeptide(L)'
;MLKRAIVLSAVFVLAGCTAAGVPEASKPSTSAVGKGDPMEAISKVGIGMRDSKVTAIMAPVAQSVGTVFWGGSGAKRMYFQVGANRQVWFEIGGSYDRESFGRVVEIGPVEPKQRWVRHGAESITVE
;
A
#
# COMPACT_ATOMS: atom_id res chain seq x y z
N MET A 1 8.34 62.09 -35.51
CA MET A 1 7.97 62.99 -34.39
C MET A 1 7.97 62.19 -33.10
N LEU A 2 8.86 62.57 -32.19
CA LEU A 2 9.17 61.95 -30.91
C LEU A 2 8.27 62.57 -29.83
N LYS A 3 7.49 61.78 -29.08
CA LYS A 3 6.99 62.17 -27.76
C LYS A 3 7.05 60.99 -26.80
N ARG A 4 7.91 61.16 -25.78
CA ARG A 4 8.05 60.33 -24.59
C ARG A 4 6.82 60.53 -23.68
N ALA A 5 6.44 59.51 -22.93
CA ALA A 5 5.83 59.69 -21.61
C ALA A 5 6.24 58.51 -20.70
N ILE A 6 6.91 58.87 -19.62
CA ILE A 6 7.36 58.05 -18.50
C ILE A 6 6.36 58.29 -17.37
N VAL A 7 5.79 57.25 -16.76
CA VAL A 7 5.23 57.24 -15.39
C VAL A 7 5.30 55.77 -14.91
N LEU A 8 6.25 55.33 -14.09
CA LEU A 8 6.43 55.42 -12.62
C LEU A 8 5.33 54.77 -11.76
N SER A 9 5.78 53.83 -10.92
CA SER A 9 5.16 53.29 -9.69
C SER A 9 4.01 52.28 -9.88
N ALA A 10 3.87 51.21 -9.11
CA ALA A 10 4.37 50.94 -7.77
C ALA A 10 4.68 49.46 -7.55
N VAL A 11 5.70 49.24 -6.74
CA VAL A 11 6.04 47.98 -6.08
C VAL A 11 4.92 47.62 -5.10
N PHE A 12 4.34 46.43 -5.25
CA PHE A 12 3.64 45.76 -4.14
C PHE A 12 4.37 44.44 -3.86
N VAL A 13 5.33 44.51 -2.92
CA VAL A 13 5.87 43.34 -2.24
C VAL A 13 4.84 42.97 -1.16
N LEU A 14 4.10 41.89 -1.41
CA LEU A 14 3.39 41.18 -0.36
C LEU A 14 4.16 39.90 -0.08
N ALA A 15 5.00 40.00 0.96
CA ALA A 15 5.63 38.89 1.64
C ALA A 15 4.54 38.01 2.27
N GLY A 16 4.13 36.97 1.56
CA GLY A 16 3.33 35.87 2.09
C GLY A 16 4.23 34.80 2.68
N CYS A 17 4.75 35.03 3.89
CA CYS A 17 5.30 33.96 4.71
C CYS A 17 4.15 33.16 5.33
N THR A 18 3.70 32.10 4.66
CA THR A 18 3.04 30.99 5.36
C THR A 18 3.96 29.79 5.29
N ALA A 19 4.46 29.43 6.47
CA ALA A 19 5.30 28.26 6.69
C ALA A 19 4.61 27.03 6.08
N ALA A 20 5.17 26.52 4.99
CA ALA A 20 4.89 25.19 4.52
C ALA A 20 5.38 24.23 5.62
N GLY A 21 4.44 23.76 6.43
CA GLY A 21 4.67 22.65 7.33
C GLY A 21 5.22 21.50 6.51
N VAL A 22 6.47 21.15 6.78
CA VAL A 22 7.09 19.92 6.31
C VAL A 22 6.17 18.79 6.78
N PRO A 23 5.57 17.98 5.89
CA PRO A 23 4.98 16.74 6.34
C PRO A 23 6.13 15.93 6.93
N GLU A 24 6.11 15.80 8.25
CA GLU A 24 6.99 14.93 9.01
C GLU A 24 6.98 13.59 8.29
N ALA A 25 8.12 13.25 7.69
CA ALA A 25 8.36 11.97 7.06
C ALA A 25 7.99 10.93 8.11
N SER A 26 6.83 10.29 7.91
CA SER A 26 6.33 9.27 8.81
C SER A 26 7.43 8.24 8.91
N LYS A 27 8.08 8.18 10.07
CA LYS A 27 9.06 7.14 10.38
C LYS A 27 8.45 5.81 9.94
N PRO A 28 9.19 4.95 9.20
CA PRO A 28 8.68 3.64 8.86
C PRO A 28 8.26 2.98 10.17
N SER A 29 6.97 2.66 10.25
CA SER A 29 6.36 2.04 11.41
C SER A 29 7.21 0.84 11.80
N THR A 30 7.74 0.93 13.01
CA THR A 30 8.56 -0.09 13.65
C THR A 30 7.88 -1.43 13.44
N SER A 31 8.60 -2.34 12.79
CA SER A 31 8.13 -3.67 12.43
C SER A 31 7.51 -4.32 13.66
N ALA A 32 6.19 -4.50 13.62
CA ALA A 32 5.50 -5.37 14.55
C ALA A 32 6.10 -6.76 14.33
N VAL A 33 6.93 -7.21 15.27
CA VAL A 33 7.34 -8.61 15.32
C VAL A 33 6.04 -9.40 15.45
N GLY A 34 5.67 -10.10 14.39
CA GLY A 34 4.45 -10.88 14.36
C GLY A 34 4.39 -11.81 15.57
N LYS A 35 3.38 -11.64 16.42
CA LYS A 35 3.12 -12.51 17.57
C LYS A 35 2.19 -13.64 17.11
N GLY A 36 2.74 -14.84 16.95
CA GLY A 36 1.98 -16.05 16.61
C GLY A 36 2.67 -16.92 15.57
N ASP A 37 2.14 -18.14 15.38
CA ASP A 37 2.59 -19.03 14.32
C ASP A 37 1.93 -18.64 12.99
N PRO A 38 2.70 -18.22 11.96
CA PRO A 38 2.14 -17.88 10.66
C PRO A 38 1.41 -19.05 10.00
N MET A 39 1.84 -20.30 10.21
CA MET A 39 1.19 -21.46 9.59
C MET A 39 -0.22 -21.69 10.15
N GLU A 40 -0.40 -21.45 11.45
CA GLU A 40 -1.71 -21.49 12.10
C GLU A 40 -2.62 -20.35 11.60
N ALA A 41 -2.07 -19.17 11.33
CA ALA A 41 -2.84 -18.06 10.75
C ALA A 41 -3.26 -18.36 9.31
N ILE A 42 -2.34 -18.89 8.49
CA ILE A 42 -2.61 -19.24 7.08
C ILE A 42 -3.68 -20.34 6.99
N SER A 43 -3.64 -21.35 7.87
CA SER A 43 -4.64 -22.44 7.86
C SER A 43 -6.06 -21.99 8.21
N LYS A 44 -6.22 -20.81 8.83
CA LYS A 44 -7.53 -20.19 9.11
C LYS A 44 -8.07 -19.41 7.90
N VAL A 45 -7.24 -19.11 6.91
CA VAL A 45 -7.67 -18.42 5.68
C VAL A 45 -8.12 -19.46 4.67
N GLY A 46 -9.34 -19.29 4.14
CA GLY A 46 -9.91 -20.16 3.13
C GLY A 46 -10.37 -19.42 1.89
N ILE A 47 -10.54 -20.16 0.80
CA ILE A 47 -11.16 -19.65 -0.44
C ILE A 47 -12.56 -19.11 -0.13
N GLY A 48 -12.92 -17.98 -0.75
CA GLY A 48 -14.19 -17.27 -0.53
C GLY A 48 -14.19 -16.32 0.66
N MET A 49 -13.14 -16.30 1.49
CA MET A 49 -13.01 -15.35 2.60
C MET A 49 -12.81 -13.92 2.08
N ARG A 50 -13.40 -12.92 2.75
CA ARG A 50 -13.18 -11.51 2.38
C ARG A 50 -11.77 -11.03 2.73
N ASP A 51 -11.23 -10.16 1.90
CA ASP A 51 -9.92 -9.52 2.10
C ASP A 51 -9.75 -8.86 3.47
N SER A 52 -10.77 -8.18 3.99
CA SER A 52 -10.75 -7.57 5.33
C SER A 52 -10.56 -8.60 6.46
N LYS A 53 -11.14 -9.79 6.30
CA LYS A 53 -10.99 -10.89 7.27
C LYS A 53 -9.61 -11.54 7.17
N VAL A 54 -9.07 -11.65 5.96
CA VAL A 54 -7.68 -12.12 5.73
C VAL A 54 -6.71 -11.18 6.43
N THR A 55 -6.84 -9.86 6.24
CA THR A 55 -6.01 -8.86 6.95
C THR A 55 -6.12 -9.02 8.46
N ALA A 56 -7.33 -9.19 9.01
CA ALA A 56 -7.50 -9.35 10.45
C ALA A 56 -6.84 -10.62 11.01
N ILE A 57 -6.86 -11.73 10.26
CA ILE A 57 -6.22 -12.99 10.66
C ILE A 57 -4.69 -12.90 10.56
N MET A 58 -4.17 -12.26 9.51
CA MET A 58 -2.74 -12.20 9.23
C MET A 58 -2.03 -11.06 9.96
N ALA A 59 -2.73 -9.97 10.31
CA ALA A 59 -2.15 -8.79 10.96
C ALA A 59 -1.31 -9.10 12.22
N PRO A 60 -1.69 -10.04 13.10
CA PRO A 60 -0.89 -10.37 14.27
C PRO A 60 0.44 -11.03 13.94
N VAL A 61 0.55 -11.75 12.80
CA VAL A 61 1.75 -12.53 12.42
C VAL A 61 2.58 -11.87 11.32
N ALA A 62 2.02 -10.89 10.60
CA ALA A 62 2.68 -10.22 9.50
C ALA A 62 3.59 -9.08 9.99
N GLN A 63 4.84 -9.08 9.52
CA GLN A 63 5.79 -7.98 9.77
C GLN A 63 5.58 -6.80 8.83
N SER A 64 5.06 -7.08 7.63
CA SER A 64 4.78 -6.09 6.60
C SER A 64 3.71 -6.63 5.66
N VAL A 65 2.93 -5.72 5.08
CA VAL A 65 1.88 -6.03 4.09
C VAL A 65 2.10 -5.16 2.86
N GLY A 66 1.82 -5.71 1.68
CA GLY A 66 1.79 -4.98 0.43
C GLY A 66 0.85 -5.63 -0.55
N THR A 67 0.32 -4.84 -1.48
CA THR A 67 -0.70 -5.27 -2.43
C THR A 67 -0.24 -4.98 -3.84
N VAL A 68 -0.27 -5.99 -4.71
CA VAL A 68 -0.12 -5.83 -6.15
C VAL A 68 -1.52 -5.76 -6.75
N PHE A 69 -1.85 -4.68 -7.45
CA PHE A 69 -3.14 -4.52 -8.11
C PHE A 69 -3.02 -4.89 -9.59
N TRP A 70 -3.97 -5.66 -10.11
CA TRP A 70 -4.12 -5.83 -11.55
C TRP A 70 -5.06 -4.77 -12.09
N GLY A 71 -4.54 -3.90 -12.96
CA GLY A 71 -5.30 -2.77 -13.52
C GLY A 71 -6.62 -3.22 -14.18
N GLY A 72 -7.66 -2.39 -14.04
CA GLY A 72 -8.95 -2.54 -14.73
C GLY A 72 -9.94 -3.52 -14.10
N SER A 73 -9.49 -4.60 -13.46
CA SER A 73 -10.38 -5.62 -12.87
C SER A 73 -10.71 -5.38 -11.40
N GLY A 74 -9.90 -4.60 -10.68
CA GLY A 74 -9.98 -4.52 -9.22
C GLY A 74 -9.50 -5.79 -8.50
N ALA A 75 -9.09 -6.82 -9.25
CA ALA A 75 -8.42 -7.98 -8.69
C ALA A 75 -7.04 -7.55 -8.17
N LYS A 76 -6.59 -8.19 -7.11
CA LYS A 76 -5.34 -7.84 -6.44
C LYS A 76 -4.73 -9.07 -5.77
N ARG A 77 -3.42 -9.02 -5.54
CA ARG A 77 -2.71 -9.99 -4.73
C ARG A 77 -2.16 -9.31 -3.49
N MET A 78 -2.56 -9.79 -2.32
CA MET A 78 -2.10 -9.30 -1.03
C MET A 78 -0.94 -10.16 -0.57
N TYR A 79 0.23 -9.55 -0.38
CA TYR A 79 1.44 -10.18 0.13
C TYR A 79 1.62 -9.85 1.61
N PHE A 80 1.95 -10.87 2.39
CA PHE A 80 2.24 -10.76 3.82
C PHE A 80 3.64 -11.31 4.09
N GLN A 81 4.49 -10.49 4.69
CA GLN A 81 5.80 -10.93 5.17
C GLN A 81 5.63 -11.67 6.50
N VAL A 82 5.87 -12.99 6.51
CA VAL A 82 5.62 -13.91 7.64
C VAL A 82 6.94 -14.42 8.26
N GLY A 83 7.83 -13.48 8.54
CA GLY A 83 9.19 -13.72 9.04
C GLY A 83 10.21 -12.82 8.33
N ALA A 84 11.49 -12.94 8.69
CA ALA A 84 12.53 -12.09 8.10
C ALA A 84 12.66 -12.31 6.58
N ASN A 85 12.61 -13.57 6.13
CA ASN A 85 12.93 -13.97 4.75
C ASN A 85 11.80 -14.80 4.10
N ARG A 86 10.57 -14.73 4.61
CA ARG A 86 9.43 -15.50 4.08
C ARG A 86 8.23 -14.60 3.81
N GLN A 87 7.48 -14.92 2.78
CA GLN A 87 6.22 -14.29 2.45
C GLN A 87 5.16 -15.34 2.09
N VAL A 88 3.90 -14.92 2.11
CA VAL A 88 2.75 -15.65 1.56
C VAL A 88 1.88 -14.64 0.83
N TRP A 89 1.13 -15.08 -0.17
CA TRP A 89 0.20 -14.23 -0.88
C TRP A 89 -1.20 -14.82 -0.98
N PHE A 90 -2.18 -13.93 -1.08
CA PHE A 90 -3.59 -14.27 -1.28
C PHE A 90 -4.10 -13.51 -2.49
N GLU A 91 -4.63 -14.24 -3.45
CA GLU A 91 -5.27 -13.64 -4.62
C GLU A 91 -6.71 -13.29 -4.27
N ILE A 92 -7.10 -12.04 -4.53
CA ILE A 92 -8.43 -11.50 -4.28
C ILE A 92 -9.10 -11.22 -5.62
N GLY A 93 -10.29 -11.80 -5.80
CA GLY A 93 -11.10 -11.66 -7.02
C GLY A 93 -11.52 -10.23 -7.31
N GLY A 94 -11.53 -9.90 -8.60
CA GLY A 94 -11.94 -8.60 -9.13
C GLY A 94 -13.44 -8.48 -9.39
N SER A 95 -13.88 -7.35 -9.93
CA SER A 95 -15.29 -6.98 -10.09
C SER A 95 -16.00 -7.68 -11.26
N TYR A 96 -15.26 -8.36 -12.14
CA TYR A 96 -15.82 -9.07 -13.29
C TYR A 96 -16.67 -10.27 -12.89
N ASP A 97 -16.38 -10.89 -11.75
CA ASP A 97 -17.20 -11.92 -11.15
C ASP A 97 -17.74 -11.45 -9.80
N ARG A 98 -19.07 -11.28 -9.73
CA ARG A 98 -19.74 -10.77 -8.52
C ARG A 98 -19.62 -11.72 -7.34
N GLU A 99 -19.46 -13.02 -7.58
CA GLU A 99 -19.35 -14.00 -6.51
C GLU A 99 -17.99 -13.94 -5.83
N SER A 100 -16.92 -13.72 -6.59
CA SER A 100 -15.54 -13.65 -6.10
C SER A 100 -15.03 -12.24 -5.78
N PHE A 101 -15.77 -11.18 -6.12
CA PHE A 101 -15.34 -9.81 -5.85
C PHE A 101 -14.98 -9.57 -4.37
N GLY A 102 -13.73 -9.18 -4.13
CA GLY A 102 -13.21 -8.90 -2.79
C GLY A 102 -12.99 -10.15 -1.93
N ARG A 103 -13.01 -11.35 -2.53
CA ARG A 103 -12.80 -12.62 -1.85
C ARG A 103 -11.54 -13.33 -2.32
N VAL A 104 -10.97 -14.13 -1.42
CA VAL A 104 -9.84 -15.01 -1.75
C VAL A 104 -10.27 -16.01 -2.81
N VAL A 105 -9.56 -16.04 -3.93
CA VAL A 105 -9.72 -17.03 -5.00
C VAL A 105 -8.56 -18.01 -5.08
N GLU A 106 -7.39 -17.60 -4.56
CA GLU A 106 -6.21 -18.46 -4.48
C GLU A 106 -5.36 -18.11 -3.27
N ILE A 107 -4.70 -19.12 -2.70
CA ILE A 107 -3.75 -18.98 -1.60
C ILE A 107 -2.41 -19.52 -2.08
N GLY A 108 -1.40 -18.65 -2.11
CA GLY A 108 -0.04 -19.02 -2.47
C GLY A 108 0.64 -19.85 -1.39
N PRO A 109 1.68 -20.62 -1.76
CA PRO A 109 2.54 -21.26 -0.77
C PRO A 109 3.32 -20.22 0.04
N VAL A 110 3.86 -20.65 1.18
CA VAL A 110 4.90 -19.86 1.86
C VAL A 110 6.19 -19.98 1.07
N GLU A 111 6.72 -18.83 0.64
CA GLU A 111 7.87 -18.74 -0.25
C GLU A 111 8.93 -17.77 0.30
N PRO A 112 10.17 -17.79 -0.21
CA PRO A 112 11.18 -16.80 0.14
C PRO A 112 10.68 -15.37 -0.15
N LYS A 113 11.02 -14.43 0.74
CA LYS A 113 10.64 -13.03 0.56
C LYS A 113 11.35 -12.45 -0.67
N GLN A 114 10.55 -11.98 -1.62
CA GLN A 114 10.99 -11.23 -2.79
C GLN A 114 11.16 -9.75 -2.45
N ARG A 115 11.82 -8.99 -3.33
CA ARG A 115 12.03 -7.56 -3.09
C ARG A 115 10.71 -6.83 -3.36
N TRP A 116 10.26 -6.02 -2.41
CA TRP A 116 9.04 -5.22 -2.56
C TRP A 116 9.42 -3.76 -2.80
N VAL A 117 9.05 -3.24 -3.97
CA VAL A 117 9.17 -1.82 -4.29
C VAL A 117 7.83 -1.14 -4.00
N ARG A 118 7.80 -0.23 -3.04
CA ARG A 118 6.56 0.46 -2.62
C ARG A 118 6.30 1.69 -3.48
N HIS A 119 5.09 1.80 -4.00
CA HIS A 119 4.61 2.95 -4.80
C HIS A 119 3.64 3.85 -4.01
N GLY A 120 3.21 3.41 -2.83
CA GLY A 120 2.33 4.14 -1.93
C GLY A 120 2.22 3.45 -0.57
N ALA A 121 1.17 3.74 0.20
CA ALA A 121 0.96 3.14 1.52
C ALA A 121 0.86 1.60 1.44
N GLU A 122 0.01 1.11 0.54
CA GLU A 122 -0.27 -0.33 0.41
C GLU A 122 0.22 -0.94 -0.91
N SER A 123 0.39 -0.14 -1.96
CA SER A 123 0.73 -0.64 -3.31
C SER A 123 2.21 -0.98 -3.44
N ILE A 124 2.51 -2.16 -3.99
CA ILE A 124 3.87 -2.65 -4.25
C ILE A 124 4.02 -3.26 -5.64
N THR A 125 5.26 -3.36 -6.10
CA THR A 125 5.72 -4.35 -7.10
C THR A 125 6.62 -5.36 -6.41
N VAL A 126 6.61 -6.60 -6.90
CA VAL A 126 7.43 -7.69 -6.40
C VAL A 126 8.47 -8.05 -7.46
N GLU A 127 9.75 -8.03 -7.08
CA GLU A 127 10.93 -8.30 -7.92
C GLU A 127 11.73 -9.51 -7.40
#